data_AF-X5Y534-F1
#
_entry.id   AF-X5Y534-F1
#
_cell.length_a   1.000
_cell.length_b   1.000
_cell.length_c   1.000
_cell.angle_alpha   90.00
_cell.angle_beta   90.00
_cell.angle_gamma   90.00
#
_symmetry.space_group_name_H-M   'P 1'
#
loop_
_entity.id
_entity.type
_entity.pdbx_description
1 polymer ?
#
loop_
_entity_poly.entity_id
_entity_poly.type
_entity_poly.pdbx_seq_one_letter_code
_entity_poly.pdbx_strand_id
1 'polypeptide(L)'
;MDITAQNTFTPAVFIQAGDEFDISISGTFVATVFVQRSKDGITWADVDSYTAPAEKTGRAGSGWHFRVGVKIGGYTSGTVTVNLYV
;
A
#
# COMPACT_ATOMS: atom_id res chain seq x y z
N MET A 1 0.26 -8.69 -6.02
CA MET A 1 1.58 -8.29 -6.56
C MET A 1 2.65 -8.65 -5.55
N ASP A 2 3.80 -9.15 -6.00
CA ASP A 2 4.95 -9.40 -5.12
C ASP A 2 5.97 -8.27 -5.17
N ILE A 3 6.48 -7.89 -3.99
CA ILE A 3 7.49 -6.86 -3.79
C ILE A 3 8.69 -7.51 -3.10
N THR A 4 9.82 -7.52 -3.81
CA THR A 4 11.10 -8.12 -3.38
C THR A 4 12.24 -7.10 -3.36
N ALA A 5 11.91 -5.80 -3.41
CA ALA A 5 12.85 -4.69 -3.38
C ALA A 5 12.19 -3.44 -2.81
N GLN A 6 13.02 -2.48 -2.40
CA GLN A 6 12.59 -1.13 -2.01
C GLN A 6 12.16 -0.29 -3.22
N ASN A 7 11.53 0.85 -2.93
CA ASN A 7 10.99 1.80 -3.92
C ASN A 7 10.04 1.16 -4.93
N THR A 8 9.29 0.16 -4.48
CA THR A 8 8.36 -0.59 -5.33
C THR A 8 6.99 -0.53 -4.69
N PHE A 9 6.01 -0.12 -5.48
CA PHE A 9 4.62 0.06 -5.08
C PHE A 9 3.70 -0.62 -6.08
N THR A 10 2.52 -1.01 -5.61
CA THR A 10 1.42 -1.37 -6.50
C THR A 10 1.10 -0.23 -7.46
N PRO A 11 0.48 -0.52 -8.61
CA PRO A 11 -0.21 0.51 -9.37
C PRO A 11 -1.15 1.31 -8.48
N ALA A 12 -1.26 2.60 -8.76
CA ALA A 12 -2.19 3.48 -8.07
C ALA A 12 -3.63 3.16 -8.50
N VAL A 13 -4.53 3.04 -7.53
CA VAL A 13 -5.96 2.85 -7.77
C VAL A 13 -6.72 4.08 -7.29
N PHE A 14 -7.60 4.64 -8.12
CA PHE A 14 -8.43 5.77 -7.74
C PHE A 14 -9.73 5.28 -7.11
N ILE A 15 -10.01 5.75 -5.89
CA ILE A 15 -11.16 5.34 -5.08
C ILE A 15 -12.01 6.58 -4.82
N GLN A 16 -13.31 6.52 -5.14
CA GLN A 16 -14.21 7.67 -5.02
C GLN A 16 -14.60 7.94 -3.57
N ALA A 17 -15.17 9.11 -3.33
CA ALA A 17 -15.72 9.45 -2.03
C ALA A 17 -16.83 8.46 -1.63
N GLY A 18 -16.65 7.81 -0.50
CA GLY A 18 -17.63 6.88 0.06
C GLY A 18 -17.43 5.42 -0.34
N ASP A 19 -16.56 5.12 -1.31
CA ASP A 19 -16.24 3.76 -1.72
C ASP A 19 -15.35 3.08 -0.67
N GLU A 20 -15.53 1.77 -0.56
CA GLU A 20 -14.78 0.89 0.33
C GLU A 20 -13.65 0.20 -0.45
N PHE A 21 -12.63 -0.22 0.27
CA PHE A 21 -11.51 -0.95 -0.29
C PHE A 21 -10.85 -1.83 0.76
N ASP A 22 -10.25 -2.92 0.30
CA ASP A 22 -9.53 -3.86 1.16
C ASP A 22 -8.07 -3.94 0.76
N ILE A 23 -7.20 -4.08 1.75
CA ILE A 23 -5.76 -4.27 1.59
C ILE A 23 -5.39 -5.59 2.27
N SER A 24 -4.76 -6.45 1.49
CA SER A 24 -4.14 -7.68 1.96
C SER A 24 -2.63 -7.57 1.81
N ILE A 25 -1.91 -7.74 2.93
CA ILE A 25 -0.45 -7.82 3.00
C ILE A 25 -0.10 -9.18 3.59
N SER A 26 0.65 -9.97 2.84
CA SER A 26 1.03 -11.33 3.21
C SER A 26 2.46 -11.65 2.79
N GLY A 27 2.88 -12.89 3.03
CA GLY A 27 4.24 -13.36 2.79
C GLY A 27 5.11 -13.36 4.04
N THR A 28 6.39 -13.68 3.85
CA THR A 28 7.41 -13.67 4.91
C THR A 28 8.48 -12.67 4.51
N PHE A 29 8.63 -11.61 5.30
CA PHE A 29 9.49 -10.48 4.95
C PHE A 29 10.04 -9.77 6.18
N VAL A 30 11.16 -9.08 5.97
CA VAL A 30 11.70 -8.05 6.86
C VAL A 30 11.69 -6.75 6.06
N ALA A 31 10.59 -6.02 6.16
CA ALA A 31 10.36 -4.78 5.45
C ALA A 31 9.28 -3.95 6.17
N THR A 32 9.26 -2.65 5.92
CA THR A 32 8.17 -1.75 6.29
C THR A 32 7.34 -1.43 5.05
N VAL A 33 6.12 -1.95 5.01
CA VAL A 33 5.14 -1.73 3.95
C VAL A 33 4.33 -0.49 4.30
N PHE A 34 4.23 0.46 3.37
CA PHE A 34 3.50 1.71 3.53
C PHE A 34 2.25 1.69 2.66
N VAL A 35 1.14 2.14 3.25
CA VAL A 35 -0.05 2.54 2.50
C VAL A 35 0.08 4.04 2.25
N GLN A 36 -0.03 4.44 0.99
CA GLN A 36 0.07 5.83 0.58
C GLN A 36 -1.19 6.27 -0.14
N ARG A 37 -1.54 7.55 0.05
CA ARG A 37 -2.58 8.21 -0.75
C ARG A 37 -2.08 9.47 -1.43
N SER A 38 -2.74 9.85 -2.51
CA SER A 38 -2.41 11.04 -3.31
C SER A 38 -3.66 11.66 -3.93
N LYS A 39 -3.68 13.00 -4.06
CA LYS A 39 -4.76 13.71 -4.75
C LYS A 39 -4.48 13.90 -6.24
N ASP A 40 -3.21 14.00 -6.60
CA ASP A 40 -2.72 14.31 -7.95
C ASP A 40 -2.06 13.10 -8.63
N GLY A 41 -1.88 11.99 -7.91
CA GLY A 41 -1.16 10.80 -8.38
C GLY A 41 0.37 10.96 -8.38
N ILE A 42 0.90 12.10 -7.91
CA ILE A 42 2.33 12.47 -7.99
C ILE A 42 2.90 12.67 -6.59
N THR A 43 2.21 13.41 -5.73
CA THR A 43 2.60 13.67 -4.35
C THR A 43 1.89 12.70 -3.42
N TRP A 44 2.68 11.92 -2.68
CA TRP A 44 2.18 10.79 -1.89
C TRP A 44 2.40 11.02 -0.40
N ALA A 45 1.34 10.85 0.38
CA ALA A 45 1.38 10.88 1.83
C ALA A 45 1.23 9.46 2.39
N ASP A 46 2.09 9.10 3.35
CA ASP A 46 1.96 7.86 4.11
C ASP A 46 0.75 7.99 5.05
N VAL A 47 -0.17 7.03 5.00
CA VAL A 47 -1.35 6.99 5.87
C VAL A 47 -1.32 5.83 6.85
N ASP A 48 -0.54 4.80 6.55
CA ASP A 48 -0.33 3.67 7.44
C ASP A 48 0.96 2.91 7.09
N SER A 49 1.44 2.09 8.02
CA SER A 49 2.62 1.25 7.84
C SER A 49 2.57 -0.07 8.60
N TYR A 50 3.14 -1.11 7.99
CA TYR A 50 3.12 -2.48 8.51
C TYR A 50 4.49 -3.13 8.41
N THR A 51 4.91 -3.78 9.49
CA THR A 51 6.14 -4.60 9.54
C THR A 51 5.86 -6.10 9.60
N ALA A 52 4.59 -6.48 9.49
CA ALA A 52 4.09 -7.85 9.50
C ALA A 52 2.89 -7.96 8.54
N PRO A 53 2.50 -9.18 8.12
CA PRO A 53 1.26 -9.42 7.39
C PRO A 53 0.05 -8.78 8.08
N ALA A 54 -0.86 -8.23 7.28
CA ALA A 54 -2.04 -7.52 7.76
C ALA A 54 -3.18 -7.55 6.74
N GLU A 55 -4.40 -7.64 7.25
CA GLU A 55 -5.64 -7.46 6.49
C GLU A 55 -6.34 -6.20 7.00
N LYS A 56 -6.77 -5.36 6.06
CA LYS A 56 -7.41 -4.08 6.36
C LYS A 56 -8.53 -3.79 5.42
N THR A 57 -9.57 -3.18 5.97
CA THR A 57 -10.64 -2.57 5.21
C THR A 57 -10.58 -1.06 5.43
N GLY A 58 -11.03 -0.30 4.46
CA GLY A 58 -10.99 1.15 4.47
C GLY A 58 -12.12 1.76 3.66
N ARG A 59 -12.39 3.04 3.93
CA ARG A 59 -13.36 3.82 3.17
C ARG A 59 -12.75 5.17 2.84
N ALA A 60 -12.84 5.57 1.58
CA ALA A 60 -12.28 6.84 1.15
C ALA A 60 -13.22 8.01 1.53
N GLY A 61 -12.74 8.95 2.35
CA GLY A 61 -13.54 10.14 2.71
C GLY A 61 -13.73 11.14 1.57
N SER A 62 -12.92 11.06 0.51
CA SER A 62 -13.06 11.83 -0.73
C SER A 62 -12.37 11.05 -1.87
N GLY A 63 -12.43 11.52 -3.12
CA GLY A 63 -11.66 10.88 -4.20
C GLY A 63 -10.15 10.91 -3.95
N TRP A 64 -9.50 9.75 -3.86
CA TRP A 64 -8.06 9.63 -3.61
C TRP A 64 -7.45 8.49 -4.44
N HIS A 65 -6.21 8.67 -4.89
CA HIS A 65 -5.40 7.57 -5.36
C HIS A 65 -4.76 6.86 -4.17
N PHE A 66 -4.81 5.53 -4.13
CA PHE A 66 -4.14 4.70 -3.15
C PHE A 66 -3.12 3.79 -3.82
N ARG A 67 -2.01 3.55 -3.12
CA ARG A 67 -1.02 2.53 -3.47
C ARG A 67 -0.39 1.96 -2.22
N VAL A 68 0.14 0.75 -2.31
CA VAL A 68 0.79 0.07 -1.20
C VAL A 68 2.16 -0.42 -1.65
N GLY A 69 3.19 -0.28 -0.81
CA GLY A 69 4.52 -0.71 -1.20
C GLY A 69 5.61 -0.37 -0.21
N VAL A 70 6.86 -0.61 -0.59
CA VAL A 70 8.02 -0.40 0.29
C VAL A 70 8.83 0.78 -0.19
N LYS A 71 9.11 1.74 0.69
CA LYS A 71 9.94 2.93 0.40
C LYS A 71 11.42 2.59 0.36
N ILE A 72 12.22 3.50 -0.19
CA ILE A 72 13.69 3.45 -0.06
C ILE A 72 14.06 3.37 1.43
N GLY A 73 14.97 2.46 1.78
CA GLY A 73 15.40 2.17 3.15
C GLY A 73 14.46 1.28 3.94
N GLY A 74 13.28 0.95 3.41
CA GLY A 74 12.27 0.16 4.11
C GLY A 74 12.32 -1.34 3.84
N TYR A 75 13.20 -1.83 2.97
CA TYR A 75 13.29 -3.25 2.61
C TYR A 75 14.61 -3.85 3.09
N THR A 76 14.55 -5.00 3.76
CA THR A 76 15.73 -5.78 4.15
C THR A 76 15.76 -7.13 3.43
N SER A 77 14.68 -7.92 3.50
CA SER A 77 14.63 -9.25 2.87
C SER A 77 13.20 -9.83 2.75
N GLY A 78 13.08 -10.92 1.98
CA GLY A 78 11.87 -11.73 1.86
C GLY A 78 10.95 -11.32 0.70
N THR A 79 9.70 -11.74 0.76
CA THR A 79 8.70 -11.40 -0.27
C THR A 79 7.46 -10.85 0.40
N VAL A 80 7.11 -9.61 0.07
CA VAL A 80 5.83 -9.01 0.47
C VAL A 80 4.84 -9.24 -0.67
N THR A 81 3.78 -9.98 -0.42
CA THR A 81 2.65 -10.12 -1.35
C THR A 81 1.56 -9.14 -0.95
N VAL A 82 1.21 -8.23 -1.86
CA VAL A 82 0.25 -7.15 -1.61
C VAL A 82 -0.86 -7.16 -2.64
N ASN A 83 -2.10 -7.04 -2.17
CA ASN A 83 -3.27 -6.82 -3.01
C ASN A 83 -4.11 -5.66 -2.46
N LEU A 84 -4.60 -4.82 -3.37
CA LEU A 84 -5.54 -3.73 -3.10
C LEU A 84 -6.81 -4.04 -3.90
N TYR A 85 -7.91 -4.28 -3.19
CA TYR A 85 -9.22 -4.59 -3.74
C TYR A 85 -10.12 -3.37 -3.64
N VAL A 86 -10.86 -3.08 -4.70
CA VAL A 86 -11.80 -1.95 -4.82
C VAL A 86 -13.07 -2.40 -5.52
#